data_AF-A0A8H4B678-F1
#
_entry.id   AF-A0A8H4B678-F1
#
_cell.length_a   1.000
_cell.length_b   1.000
_cell.length_c   1.000
_cell.angle_alpha   90.00
_cell.angle_beta   90.00
_cell.angle_gamma   90.00
#
_symmetry.space_group_name_H-M   'P 1'
#
loop_
_entity.id
_entity.type
_entity.pdbx_description
1 polymer ?
#
loop_
_entity_poly.entity_id
_entity_poly.type
_entity_poly.pdbx_seq_one_letter_code
_entity_poly.pdbx_strand_id
1 'polypeptide(L)'
;MLRQCQLLESIDIIADVDFGIPRISKDDLKQWMINNVQQLPSLQSADINSYDHPHLVEYLIFKCPRMRNLALSNIETDDHGTVGRIVDAIKNVYSLNLDCWRLGNATDAEHVLSILKNRNNSIILRPCQSGDISGLLMALNAKKNREDNTTHCAICISETDFPEEVDLPEILNRIIKAIAPFPNLKVEYVDEDVLKHDNRTTHQGTTTFKRMIDIMSVAKDVCFTCTYIPYLPLSVDGLLFEQLQTLKICGAVVDHKVLTLMSRTVPKLQNFILNSCILNPFYPQHHRIDMPHTAFNTLSITSRRSIWKSYDCIIEDTENYFEEKYKSTEKINSKISIKQGQMVLVKITTLSDNMVEHYILKPGSLGRVMATSKDEYSTYAPGWPNIVIVCKSLEMLKLDLGALFVELKPGIDRPPIEDTGYWRQIMEAELLKDLYNFN
;
A
#
# COMPACT_ATOMS: atom_id res chain seq x y z
N MET A 1 34.85 17.19 -25.13
CA MET A 1 34.42 18.33 -24.29
C MET A 1 34.91 18.23 -22.84
N LEU A 2 34.57 17.17 -22.09
CA LEU A 2 34.87 17.09 -20.64
C LEU A 2 36.36 17.02 -20.23
N ARG A 3 37.30 16.75 -21.15
CA ARG A 3 38.75 16.60 -20.83
C ARG A 3 39.37 17.84 -20.16
N GLN A 4 38.80 19.02 -20.36
CA GLN A 4 39.29 20.27 -19.77
C GLN A 4 38.59 20.64 -18.44
N CYS A 5 37.62 19.86 -18.00
CA CYS A 5 36.74 20.16 -16.86
C CYS A 5 37.16 19.41 -15.59
N GLN A 6 38.44 19.52 -15.18
CA GLN A 6 38.99 18.73 -14.05
C GLN A 6 38.45 19.11 -12.66
N LEU A 7 37.72 20.22 -12.55
CA LEU A 7 37.09 20.70 -11.32
C LEU A 7 35.57 20.51 -11.35
N LEU A 8 35.03 19.81 -12.35
CA LEU A 8 33.59 19.59 -12.47
C LEU A 8 33.11 18.65 -11.35
N GLU A 9 32.14 19.10 -10.55
CA GLU A 9 31.60 18.34 -9.41
C GLU A 9 30.22 17.74 -9.68
N SER A 10 29.42 18.38 -10.53
CA SER A 10 28.09 17.93 -10.97
C SER A 10 27.92 18.06 -12.47
N ILE A 11 27.11 17.17 -13.06
CA ILE A 11 26.74 17.22 -14.47
C ILE A 11 25.29 16.76 -14.66
N ASP A 12 24.56 17.48 -15.50
CA ASP A 12 23.22 17.09 -15.92
C ASP A 12 23.28 16.78 -17.42
N ILE A 13 22.80 15.61 -17.80
CA ILE A 13 22.81 15.12 -19.18
C ILE A 13 21.38 14.76 -19.56
N ILE A 14 20.84 15.49 -20.53
CA ILE A 14 19.54 15.20 -21.14
C ILE A 14 19.83 14.70 -22.55
N ALA A 15 19.65 13.39 -22.75
CA ALA A 15 19.70 12.74 -24.04
C ALA A 15 18.25 12.51 -24.50
N ASP A 16 17.73 13.48 -25.23
CA ASP A 16 16.44 13.42 -25.91
C ASP A 16 16.64 12.80 -27.31
N VAL A 17 15.73 11.95 -27.76
CA VAL A 17 15.95 11.13 -28.97
C VAL A 17 15.37 11.81 -30.20
N ASP A 18 16.22 12.03 -31.20
CA ASP A 18 15.80 11.90 -32.61
C ASP A 18 16.95 11.58 -33.58
N PHE A 19 18.04 10.96 -33.11
CA PHE A 19 19.16 10.63 -34.00
C PHE A 19 19.51 9.16 -33.85
N GLY A 20 19.23 8.35 -34.87
CA GLY A 20 19.62 6.95 -34.96
C GLY A 20 21.13 6.74 -34.77
N ILE A 21 21.57 6.69 -33.51
CA ILE A 21 22.97 6.49 -33.15
C ILE A 21 23.30 5.03 -33.47
N PRO A 22 24.36 4.77 -34.27
CA PRO A 22 24.74 3.41 -34.60
C PRO A 22 25.11 2.63 -33.33
N ARG A 23 24.58 1.40 -33.21
CA ARG A 23 24.96 0.43 -32.18
C ARG A 23 26.44 0.07 -32.36
N ILE A 24 27.31 0.68 -31.56
CA ILE A 24 28.71 0.28 -31.43
C ILE A 24 28.78 -1.00 -30.58
N SER A 25 29.62 -1.97 -30.96
CA SER A 25 29.76 -3.20 -30.18
C SER A 25 30.35 -2.91 -28.80
N LYS A 26 30.11 -3.78 -27.81
CA LYS A 26 30.62 -3.62 -26.43
C LYS A 26 32.14 -3.44 -26.38
N ASP A 27 32.86 -4.25 -27.15
CA ASP A 27 34.31 -4.20 -27.18
C ASP A 27 34.81 -2.95 -27.89
N ASP A 28 34.13 -2.52 -28.97
CA ASP A 28 34.45 -1.27 -29.66
C ASP A 28 34.15 -0.05 -28.80
N LEU A 29 33.05 -0.04 -28.05
CA LEU A 29 32.70 1.03 -27.11
C LEU A 29 33.74 1.09 -25.99
N LYS A 30 34.10 -0.06 -25.41
CA LYS A 30 35.11 -0.13 -24.35
C LYS A 30 36.48 0.33 -24.84
N GLN A 31 36.91 -0.13 -26.02
CA GLN A 31 38.18 0.29 -26.63
C GLN A 31 38.16 1.77 -27.00
N TRP A 32 37.07 2.25 -27.59
CA TRP A 32 36.88 3.67 -27.87
C TRP A 32 36.94 4.48 -26.57
N MET A 33 36.28 4.03 -25.50
CA MET A 33 36.36 4.69 -24.19
C MET A 33 37.79 4.71 -23.67
N ILE A 34 38.47 3.57 -23.55
CA ILE A 34 39.87 3.50 -23.08
C ILE A 34 40.77 4.47 -23.85
N ASN A 35 40.59 4.58 -25.17
CA ASN A 35 41.45 5.39 -26.04
C ASN A 35 41.05 6.88 -26.09
N ASN A 36 39.78 7.21 -25.85
CA ASN A 36 39.25 8.55 -26.11
C ASN A 36 38.75 9.30 -24.87
N VAL A 37 38.78 8.69 -23.68
CA VAL A 37 37.97 9.13 -22.54
C VAL A 37 38.82 9.19 -21.24
N GLN A 38 39.26 10.38 -20.81
CA GLN A 38 39.92 10.60 -19.49
C GLN A 38 38.94 10.62 -18.29
N GLN A 39 39.29 9.99 -17.17
CA GLN A 39 38.48 10.02 -15.94
C GLN A 39 38.36 11.43 -15.34
N LEU A 40 37.23 11.69 -14.69
CA LEU A 40 36.91 12.92 -13.95
C LEU A 40 36.82 12.59 -12.46
N PRO A 41 37.94 12.66 -11.71
CA PRO A 41 37.97 12.27 -10.30
C PRO A 41 37.24 13.26 -9.38
N SER A 42 36.94 14.48 -9.85
CA SER A 42 36.21 15.51 -9.12
C SER A 42 34.70 15.33 -9.13
N LEU A 43 34.16 14.61 -10.13
CA LEU A 43 32.72 14.50 -10.31
C LEU A 43 32.10 13.59 -9.24
N GLN A 44 31.16 14.12 -8.48
CA GLN A 44 30.49 13.43 -7.38
C GLN A 44 29.00 13.26 -7.62
N SER A 45 28.40 14.06 -8.51
CA SER A 45 26.97 14.03 -8.81
C SER A 45 26.72 13.96 -10.31
N ALA A 46 25.70 13.19 -10.71
CA ALA A 46 25.21 13.18 -12.08
C ALA A 46 23.69 12.99 -12.10
N ASP A 47 23.01 13.74 -12.97
CA ASP A 47 21.61 13.52 -13.35
C ASP A 47 21.57 13.19 -14.84
N ILE A 48 20.98 12.04 -15.19
CA ILE A 48 20.96 11.52 -16.55
C ILE A 48 19.54 11.13 -16.91
N ASN A 49 18.97 11.90 -17.83
CA ASN A 49 17.75 11.54 -18.51
C ASN A 49 18.11 11.00 -19.89
N SER A 50 17.84 9.73 -20.14
CA SER A 50 18.34 9.05 -21.32
C SER A 50 17.38 7.97 -21.80
N TYR A 51 16.48 8.35 -22.70
CA TYR A 51 15.60 7.41 -23.37
C TYR A 51 16.43 6.53 -24.33
N ASP A 52 16.35 5.21 -24.18
CA ASP A 52 16.92 4.20 -25.09
C ASP A 52 18.46 4.27 -25.35
N HIS A 53 19.24 4.82 -24.41
CA HIS A 53 20.71 4.87 -24.51
C HIS A 53 21.44 4.35 -23.26
N PRO A 54 21.30 3.05 -22.91
CA PRO A 54 21.91 2.48 -21.72
C PRO A 54 23.45 2.55 -21.69
N HIS A 55 24.09 2.65 -22.86
CA HIS A 55 25.55 2.81 -23.00
C HIS A 55 26.07 4.15 -22.44
N LEU A 56 25.22 5.18 -22.32
CA LEU A 56 25.60 6.44 -21.69
C LEU A 56 25.89 6.24 -20.19
N VAL A 57 25.12 5.37 -19.53
CA VAL A 57 25.36 4.99 -18.13
C VAL A 57 26.71 4.27 -18.03
N GLU A 58 27.01 3.35 -18.95
CA GLU A 58 28.30 2.65 -18.99
C GLU A 58 29.49 3.61 -19.10
N TYR A 59 29.37 4.61 -19.97
CA TYR A 59 30.37 5.66 -20.14
C TYR A 59 30.62 6.44 -18.84
N LEU A 60 29.56 6.75 -18.09
CA LEU A 60 29.64 7.54 -16.87
C LEU A 60 30.27 6.75 -15.71
N ILE A 61 30.01 5.45 -15.60
CA ILE A 61 30.73 4.56 -14.67
C ILE A 61 32.24 4.67 -14.87
N PHE A 62 32.66 4.53 -16.13
CA PHE A 62 34.08 4.53 -16.46
C PHE A 62 34.72 5.89 -16.17
N LYS A 63 34.00 6.97 -16.49
CA LYS A 63 34.45 8.35 -16.34
C LYS A 63 34.53 8.82 -14.90
N CYS A 64 33.58 8.41 -14.05
CA CYS A 64 33.31 9.08 -12.80
C CYS A 64 33.38 8.09 -11.63
N PRO A 65 34.58 7.56 -11.32
CA PRO A 65 34.75 6.47 -10.34
C PRO A 65 34.44 6.87 -8.90
N ARG A 66 34.24 8.17 -8.62
CA ARG A 66 33.94 8.72 -7.27
C ARG A 66 32.50 9.23 -7.14
N MET A 67 31.61 8.81 -8.04
CA MET A 67 30.21 9.22 -8.02
C MET A 67 29.53 8.82 -6.71
N ARG A 68 28.94 9.80 -6.04
CA ARG A 68 28.20 9.65 -4.78
C ARG A 68 26.70 9.74 -4.99
N ASN A 69 26.27 10.66 -5.85
CA ASN A 69 24.88 10.93 -6.15
C ASN A 69 24.63 10.63 -7.63
N LEU A 70 23.58 9.85 -7.92
CA LEU A 70 23.21 9.50 -9.28
C LEU A 70 21.69 9.53 -9.40
N ALA A 71 21.19 10.30 -10.35
CA ALA A 71 19.83 10.22 -10.84
C ALA A 71 19.84 9.64 -12.26
N LEU A 72 18.98 8.66 -12.49
CA LEU A 72 18.77 8.00 -13.78
C LEU A 72 17.28 8.04 -14.08
N SER A 73 16.88 8.59 -15.22
CA SER A 73 15.49 8.60 -15.65
C SER A 73 15.28 8.05 -17.07
N ASN A 74 14.11 7.44 -17.29
CA ASN A 74 13.63 6.95 -18.58
C ASN A 74 14.53 5.89 -19.24
N ILE A 75 15.02 4.94 -18.46
CA ILE A 75 15.89 3.87 -18.97
C ILE A 75 15.04 2.70 -19.45
N GLU A 76 15.32 2.24 -20.67
CA GLU A 76 14.74 1.02 -21.22
C GLU A 76 15.83 -0.04 -21.42
N THR A 77 15.58 -1.26 -20.92
CA THR A 77 16.50 -2.39 -21.09
C THR A 77 15.73 -3.68 -21.37
N ASP A 78 16.00 -4.27 -22.53
CA ASP A 78 15.43 -5.54 -22.99
C ASP A 78 16.41 -6.72 -22.87
N ASP A 79 17.72 -6.46 -22.67
CA ASP A 79 18.75 -7.48 -22.50
C ASP A 79 19.37 -7.53 -21.08
N HIS A 80 19.49 -8.76 -20.56
CA HIS A 80 20.05 -9.05 -19.22
C HIS A 80 21.49 -8.53 -19.04
N GLY A 81 22.29 -8.55 -20.11
CA GLY A 81 23.68 -8.11 -20.06
C GLY A 81 23.81 -6.62 -19.75
N THR A 82 22.93 -5.79 -20.30
CA THR A 82 22.90 -4.34 -20.09
C THR A 82 22.41 -4.00 -18.69
N VAL A 83 21.35 -4.65 -18.21
CA VAL A 83 20.91 -4.50 -16.80
C VAL A 83 22.06 -4.81 -15.85
N GLY A 84 22.78 -5.92 -16.05
CA GLY A 84 23.91 -6.29 -15.20
C GLY A 84 24.99 -5.20 -15.13
N ARG A 85 25.30 -4.54 -16.25
CA ARG A 85 26.29 -3.45 -16.30
C ARG A 85 25.80 -2.19 -15.58
N ILE A 86 24.52 -1.82 -15.75
CA ILE A 86 23.93 -0.69 -15.02
C ILE A 86 23.86 -1.00 -13.52
N VAL A 87 23.49 -2.21 -13.13
CA VAL A 87 23.50 -2.63 -11.72
C VAL A 87 24.91 -2.52 -11.12
N ASP A 88 25.94 -2.95 -11.85
CA ASP A 88 27.34 -2.79 -11.45
C ASP A 88 27.76 -1.32 -11.29
N ALA A 89 27.18 -0.42 -12.09
CA ALA A 89 27.35 1.02 -12.00
C ALA A 89 26.91 1.56 -10.64
N ILE A 90 25.67 1.22 -10.30
CA ILE A 90 24.90 1.92 -9.29
C ILE A 90 25.05 1.26 -7.92
N LYS A 91 25.51 0.00 -7.86
CA LYS A 91 25.57 -0.77 -6.61
C LYS A 91 26.34 -0.06 -5.49
N ASN A 92 27.35 0.75 -5.82
CA ASN A 92 28.20 1.46 -4.86
C ASN A 92 27.83 2.93 -4.64
N VAL A 93 26.86 3.47 -5.39
CA VAL A 93 26.40 4.84 -5.25
C VAL A 93 25.78 5.07 -3.87
N TYR A 94 26.04 6.24 -3.30
CA TYR A 94 25.62 6.60 -1.95
C TYR A 94 24.15 7.06 -1.90
N SER A 95 23.77 7.95 -2.82
CA SER A 95 22.39 8.38 -3.06
C SER A 95 22.01 8.08 -4.50
N LEU A 96 21.00 7.24 -4.69
CA LEU A 96 20.53 6.80 -6.00
C LEU A 96 19.06 7.19 -6.18
N ASN A 97 18.75 7.80 -7.31
CA ASN A 97 17.40 8.00 -7.80
C ASN A 97 17.26 7.29 -9.14
N LEU A 98 16.31 6.36 -9.22
CA LEU A 98 15.90 5.67 -10.43
C LEU A 98 14.47 6.09 -10.72
N ASP A 99 14.21 6.60 -11.91
CA ASP A 99 12.89 7.01 -12.35
C ASP A 99 12.58 6.38 -13.71
N CYS A 100 11.43 5.71 -13.80
CA CYS A 100 10.94 5.01 -14.98
C CYS A 100 11.98 4.07 -15.62
N TRP A 101 12.57 3.15 -14.84
CA TRP A 101 13.41 2.09 -15.42
C TRP A 101 12.56 0.89 -15.84
N ARG A 102 12.42 0.68 -17.15
CA ARG A 102 11.64 -0.41 -17.75
C ARG A 102 12.51 -1.67 -17.97
N LEU A 103 12.01 -2.81 -17.51
CA LEU A 103 12.71 -4.10 -17.50
C LEU A 103 11.91 -5.17 -18.25
N GLY A 104 12.59 -5.94 -19.09
CA GLY A 104 11.95 -7.00 -19.89
C GLY A 104 11.65 -8.31 -19.16
N ASN A 105 12.25 -8.59 -18.00
CA ASN A 105 12.05 -9.86 -17.30
C ASN A 105 12.25 -9.76 -15.77
N ALA A 106 11.75 -10.77 -15.05
CA ALA A 106 11.79 -10.85 -13.59
C ALA A 106 13.21 -11.01 -13.00
N THR A 107 14.12 -11.71 -13.69
CA THR A 107 15.51 -11.91 -13.23
C THR A 107 16.26 -10.60 -13.10
N ASP A 108 16.04 -9.70 -14.06
CA ASP A 108 16.63 -8.36 -14.04
C ASP A 108 16.10 -7.51 -12.89
N ALA A 109 14.79 -7.57 -12.62
CA ALA A 109 14.22 -6.89 -11.45
C ALA A 109 14.76 -7.44 -10.13
N GLU A 110 14.92 -8.77 -10.01
CA GLU A 110 15.56 -9.38 -8.84
C GLU A 110 16.98 -8.86 -8.63
N HIS A 111 17.76 -8.73 -9.72
CA HIS A 111 19.12 -8.23 -9.67
C HIS A 111 19.16 -6.77 -9.21
N VAL A 112 18.29 -5.91 -9.74
CA VAL A 112 18.15 -4.51 -9.31
C VAL A 112 17.73 -4.42 -7.84
N LEU A 113 16.73 -5.19 -7.41
CA LEU A 113 16.26 -5.20 -6.02
C LEU A 113 17.36 -5.63 -5.05
N SER A 114 18.21 -6.58 -5.45
CA SER A 114 19.33 -7.02 -4.61
C SER A 114 20.28 -5.87 -4.23
N ILE A 115 20.49 -4.90 -5.13
CA ILE A 115 21.34 -3.74 -4.86
C ILE A 115 20.59 -2.59 -4.18
N LEU A 116 19.26 -2.57 -4.24
CA LEU A 116 18.44 -1.54 -3.61
C LEU A 116 18.26 -1.75 -2.10
N LYS A 117 18.53 -2.96 -1.59
CA LYS A 117 18.38 -3.31 -0.17
C LYS A 117 19.12 -2.35 0.78
N ASN A 118 18.40 -1.87 1.79
CA ASN A 118 18.92 -1.09 2.93
C ASN A 118 18.30 -1.56 4.27
N ARG A 119 18.47 -0.81 5.37
CA ARG A 119 17.93 -1.17 6.71
C ARG A 119 16.43 -0.90 6.85
N ASN A 120 15.93 0.14 6.18
CA ASN A 120 14.54 0.58 6.21
C ASN A 120 14.03 0.63 4.77
N ASN A 121 13.11 -0.25 4.40
CA ASN A 121 12.67 -0.37 3.01
C ASN A 121 11.16 -0.19 2.92
N SER A 122 10.72 0.61 1.96
CA SER A 122 9.32 0.80 1.60
C SER A 122 9.16 0.46 0.13
N ILE A 123 8.31 -0.52 -0.17
CA ILE A 123 8.09 -1.00 -1.54
C ILE A 123 6.61 -0.89 -1.86
N ILE A 124 6.29 -0.22 -2.96
CA ILE A 124 4.97 -0.20 -3.56
C ILE A 124 4.97 -1.21 -4.70
N LEU A 125 4.03 -2.14 -4.69
CA LEU A 125 3.79 -3.12 -5.74
C LEU A 125 2.44 -2.84 -6.36
N ARG A 126 2.43 -2.73 -7.69
CA ARG A 126 1.24 -2.40 -8.47
C ARG A 126 1.22 -3.24 -9.76
N PRO A 127 0.12 -3.91 -10.09
CA PRO A 127 -0.15 -4.36 -11.45
C PRO A 127 -0.50 -3.17 -12.36
N CYS A 128 -0.21 -3.21 -13.65
CA CYS A 128 -0.63 -2.18 -14.62
C CYS A 128 -0.92 -2.79 -15.99
N GLN A 129 -1.46 -2.01 -16.93
CA GLN A 129 -1.72 -2.51 -18.29
C GLN A 129 -0.44 -2.48 -19.14
N SER A 130 -0.33 -3.39 -20.10
CA SER A 130 0.76 -3.47 -21.08
C SER A 130 0.94 -2.19 -21.88
N GLY A 131 -0.16 -1.49 -22.18
CA GLY A 131 -0.12 -0.18 -22.84
C GLY A 131 0.64 0.88 -22.03
N ASP A 132 0.71 0.71 -20.70
CA ASP A 132 1.41 1.63 -19.82
C ASP A 132 2.93 1.36 -19.85
N ILE A 133 3.36 0.13 -20.11
CA ILE A 133 4.80 -0.23 -20.13
C ILE A 133 5.17 -0.76 -21.51
N SER A 134 5.70 0.10 -22.39
CA SER A 134 6.31 -0.13 -23.73
C SER A 134 6.65 -1.59 -24.14
N GLY A 135 5.67 -2.50 -24.21
CA GLY A 135 5.90 -3.94 -24.42
C GLY A 135 6.81 -4.65 -23.40
N LEU A 136 7.14 -4.02 -22.26
CA LEU A 136 8.06 -4.54 -21.25
C LEU A 136 7.31 -5.00 -19.99
N LEU A 137 7.95 -5.86 -19.21
CA LEU A 137 7.30 -6.57 -18.12
C LEU A 137 7.09 -5.70 -16.88
N MET A 138 8.04 -4.83 -16.57
CA MET A 138 8.01 -4.03 -15.34
C MET A 138 8.55 -2.63 -15.54
N ALA A 139 8.07 -1.69 -14.73
CA ALA A 139 8.64 -0.37 -14.57
C ALA A 139 8.99 -0.14 -13.09
N LEU A 140 10.19 0.37 -12.83
CA LEU A 140 10.73 0.55 -11.48
C LEU A 140 11.14 2.00 -11.25
N ASN A 141 10.65 2.57 -10.15
CA ASN A 141 11.13 3.81 -9.56
C ASN A 141 11.76 3.49 -8.22
N ALA A 142 12.94 4.02 -7.91
CA ALA A 142 13.56 3.80 -6.62
C ALA A 142 14.44 4.95 -6.16
N LYS A 143 14.27 5.34 -4.90
CA LYS A 143 15.14 6.27 -4.19
C LYS A 143 15.84 5.54 -3.06
N LYS A 144 17.16 5.41 -3.14
CA LYS A 144 18.02 4.81 -2.13
C LYS A 144 18.95 5.85 -1.54
N ASN A 145 18.98 5.96 -0.22
CA ASN A 145 19.95 6.78 0.52
C ASN A 145 20.69 5.93 1.55
N ARG A 146 22.02 5.87 1.48
CA ARG A 146 22.86 5.14 2.44
C ARG A 146 23.06 5.89 3.77
N GLU A 147 22.91 7.22 3.80
CA GLU A 147 22.99 8.02 5.05
C GLU A 147 21.88 7.61 5.99
N ASP A 148 20.65 7.68 5.49
CA ASP A 148 19.44 7.36 6.25
C ASP A 148 19.19 5.85 6.35
N ASN A 149 19.98 5.04 5.64
CA ASN A 149 19.77 3.61 5.45
C ASN A 149 18.34 3.30 4.97
N THR A 150 17.83 4.11 4.05
CA THR A 150 16.47 4.01 3.52
C THR A 150 16.44 3.63 2.04
N THR A 151 15.42 2.89 1.66
CA THR A 151 15.04 2.66 0.26
C THR A 151 13.54 2.83 0.12
N HIS A 152 13.12 3.64 -0.84
CA HIS A 152 11.74 3.72 -1.31
C HIS A 152 11.72 3.22 -2.74
N CYS A 153 10.88 2.25 -3.05
CA CYS A 153 10.79 1.62 -4.36
C CYS A 153 9.32 1.52 -4.76
N ALA A 154 8.99 1.78 -6.01
CA ALA A 154 7.70 1.49 -6.61
C ALA A 154 7.93 0.62 -7.84
N ILE A 155 7.18 -0.47 -7.94
CA ILE A 155 7.29 -1.48 -8.99
C ILE A 155 5.91 -1.66 -9.60
N CYS A 156 5.80 -1.29 -10.88
CA CYS A 156 4.66 -1.62 -11.71
C CYS A 156 4.97 -2.91 -12.49
N ILE A 157 4.02 -3.85 -12.51
CA ILE A 157 4.14 -5.15 -13.19
C ILE A 157 3.01 -5.25 -14.22
N SER A 158 3.35 -5.41 -15.49
CA SER A 158 2.34 -5.53 -16.55
C SER A 158 1.51 -6.83 -16.39
N GLU A 159 0.18 -6.71 -16.42
CA GLU A 159 -0.78 -7.83 -16.34
C GLU A 159 -1.40 -8.24 -17.69
N THR A 160 -1.01 -7.61 -18.80
CA THR A 160 -1.57 -7.91 -20.15
C THR A 160 -0.49 -8.19 -21.19
N ASP A 161 -0.89 -8.88 -22.28
CA ASP A 161 -0.17 -9.04 -23.56
C ASP A 161 1.25 -9.62 -23.53
N PHE A 162 1.49 -10.65 -22.71
CA PHE A 162 2.61 -11.56 -22.96
C PHE A 162 2.12 -12.82 -23.68
N PRO A 163 2.92 -13.44 -24.57
CA PRO A 163 2.59 -14.74 -25.14
C PRO A 163 2.26 -15.74 -24.03
N GLU A 164 1.44 -16.76 -24.33
CA GLU A 164 0.80 -17.73 -23.41
C GLU A 164 1.73 -18.43 -22.36
N GLU A 165 3.03 -18.13 -22.37
CA GLU A 165 4.11 -18.72 -21.56
C GLU A 165 4.49 -17.92 -20.30
N VAL A 166 3.92 -16.72 -20.05
CA VAL A 166 4.30 -15.89 -18.88
C VAL A 166 3.30 -16.03 -17.73
N ASP A 167 3.68 -16.77 -16.68
CA ASP A 167 2.90 -16.95 -15.43
C ASP A 167 3.08 -15.73 -14.50
N LEU A 168 2.12 -14.81 -14.53
CA LEU A 168 2.10 -13.60 -13.71
C LEU A 168 2.20 -13.87 -12.18
N PRO A 169 1.42 -14.81 -11.60
CA PRO A 169 1.66 -15.30 -10.25
C PRO A 169 3.11 -15.71 -9.96
N GLU A 170 3.81 -16.31 -10.92
CA GLU A 170 5.23 -16.67 -10.77
C GLU A 170 6.11 -15.43 -10.67
N ILE A 171 5.91 -14.44 -11.55
CA ILE A 171 6.69 -13.18 -11.52
C ILE A 171 6.51 -12.46 -10.18
N LEU A 172 5.27 -12.30 -9.72
CA LEU A 172 5.02 -11.65 -8.44
C LEU A 172 5.67 -12.44 -7.29
N ASN A 173 5.59 -13.77 -7.30
CA ASN A 173 6.26 -14.61 -6.31
C ASN A 173 7.78 -14.45 -6.33
N ARG A 174 8.37 -14.30 -7.51
CA ARG A 174 9.79 -14.02 -7.69
C ARG A 174 10.17 -12.66 -7.07
N ILE A 175 9.39 -11.62 -7.34
CA ILE A 175 9.59 -10.30 -6.71
C ILE A 175 9.42 -10.37 -5.19
N ILE A 176 8.39 -11.04 -4.68
CA ILE A 176 8.18 -11.24 -3.24
C ILE A 176 9.40 -11.94 -2.60
N LYS A 177 9.94 -12.99 -3.24
CA LYS A 177 11.16 -13.67 -2.79
C LYS A 177 12.39 -12.75 -2.81
N ALA A 178 12.50 -11.85 -3.79
CA ALA A 178 13.61 -10.91 -3.90
C ALA A 178 13.60 -9.86 -2.79
N ILE A 179 12.41 -9.41 -2.37
CA ILE A 179 12.25 -8.40 -1.32
C ILE A 179 12.21 -9.02 0.08
N ALA A 180 11.86 -10.31 0.22
CA ALA A 180 11.76 -10.99 1.51
C ALA A 180 12.97 -10.85 2.45
N PRO A 181 14.23 -10.80 1.96
CA PRO A 181 15.39 -10.61 2.82
C PRO A 181 15.53 -9.18 3.37
N PHE A 182 14.68 -8.23 2.98
CA PHE A 182 14.79 -6.82 3.37
C PHE A 182 14.43 -6.64 4.84
N PRO A 183 15.32 -6.06 5.67
CA PRO A 183 14.97 -5.74 7.05
C PRO A 183 13.93 -4.60 7.08
N ASN A 184 13.04 -4.65 8.08
CA ASN A 184 11.98 -3.65 8.31
C ASN A 184 11.21 -3.30 7.03
N LEU A 185 10.83 -4.33 6.26
CA LEU A 185 10.14 -4.19 4.99
C LEU A 185 8.71 -3.71 5.21
N LYS A 186 8.37 -2.58 4.59
CA LYS A 186 7.01 -2.09 4.40
C LYS A 186 6.59 -2.37 2.97
N VAL A 187 5.43 -2.99 2.78
CA VAL A 187 4.87 -3.26 1.46
C VAL A 187 3.51 -2.60 1.32
N GLU A 188 3.34 -1.85 0.25
CA GLU A 188 2.04 -1.39 -0.20
C GLU A 188 1.68 -2.11 -1.49
N TYR A 189 0.56 -2.81 -1.51
CA TYR A 189 0.05 -3.48 -2.69
C TYR A 189 -1.25 -2.83 -3.13
N VAL A 190 -1.26 -2.38 -4.38
CA VAL A 190 -2.42 -1.73 -5.00
C VAL A 190 -3.00 -2.69 -6.00
N ASP A 191 -4.22 -3.18 -5.78
CA ASP A 191 -4.92 -4.03 -6.74
C ASP A 191 -5.66 -3.17 -7.76
N GLU A 192 -5.30 -3.30 -9.04
CA GLU A 192 -5.85 -2.45 -10.09
C GLU A 192 -7.16 -2.97 -10.70
N ASP A 193 -7.56 -4.20 -10.37
CA ASP A 193 -8.63 -5.00 -11.01
C ASP A 193 -10.09 -4.55 -10.71
N VAL A 194 -10.33 -3.24 -10.69
CA VAL A 194 -11.55 -2.62 -10.12
C VAL A 194 -12.50 -2.04 -11.16
N LEU A 195 -12.16 -2.03 -12.45
CA LEU A 195 -12.95 -1.27 -13.43
C LEU A 195 -13.56 -2.10 -14.55
N LYS A 196 -13.21 -3.38 -14.67
CA LYS A 196 -13.91 -4.25 -15.62
C LYS A 196 -15.08 -4.91 -14.89
N HIS A 197 -16.27 -4.40 -15.16
CA HIS A 197 -17.58 -5.00 -14.84
C HIS A 197 -17.79 -6.40 -15.47
N ASP A 198 -16.73 -7.13 -15.79
CA ASP A 198 -16.83 -8.42 -16.44
C ASP A 198 -17.03 -9.52 -15.41
N ASN A 199 -18.00 -10.38 -15.68
CA ASN A 199 -18.49 -11.47 -14.81
C ASN A 199 -17.46 -12.60 -14.57
N ARG A 200 -16.15 -12.33 -14.56
CA ARG A 200 -15.07 -13.28 -14.23
C ARG A 200 -14.83 -13.38 -12.71
N THR A 201 -15.90 -13.36 -11.93
CA THR A 201 -15.92 -13.06 -10.48
C THR A 201 -15.51 -14.20 -9.54
N THR A 202 -14.84 -15.26 -10.00
CA THR A 202 -14.43 -16.39 -9.14
C THR A 202 -12.93 -16.66 -9.14
N HIS A 203 -12.26 -16.58 -10.28
CA HIS A 203 -10.81 -16.83 -10.37
C HIS A 203 -9.97 -15.64 -9.86
N GLN A 204 -10.40 -14.40 -10.11
CA GLN A 204 -9.66 -13.18 -9.72
C GLN A 204 -9.68 -12.90 -8.20
N GLY A 205 -10.80 -13.14 -7.51
CA GLY A 205 -10.81 -12.98 -6.05
C GLY A 205 -9.85 -13.96 -5.33
N THR A 206 -9.62 -15.12 -5.94
CA THR A 206 -8.73 -16.16 -5.42
C THR A 206 -7.26 -15.76 -5.51
N THR A 207 -6.89 -15.01 -6.55
CA THR A 207 -5.52 -14.50 -6.74
C THR A 207 -5.21 -13.36 -5.77
N THR A 208 -6.11 -12.38 -5.58
CA THR A 208 -5.88 -11.24 -4.67
C THR A 208 -5.60 -11.68 -3.23
N PHE A 209 -6.40 -12.60 -2.68
CA PHE A 209 -6.17 -13.08 -1.31
C PHE A 209 -4.90 -13.92 -1.17
N LYS A 210 -4.54 -14.71 -2.18
CA LYS A 210 -3.27 -15.44 -2.19
C LYS A 210 -2.08 -14.48 -2.21
N ARG A 211 -2.11 -13.46 -3.08
CA ARG A 211 -1.12 -12.38 -3.13
C ARG A 211 -0.99 -11.67 -1.78
N MET A 212 -2.14 -11.42 -1.12
CA MET A 212 -2.17 -10.83 0.23
C MET A 212 -1.38 -11.68 1.24
N ILE A 213 -1.60 -13.00 1.23
CA ILE A 213 -0.89 -13.95 2.10
C ILE A 213 0.60 -13.98 1.82
N ASP A 214 0.99 -14.07 0.54
CA ASP A 214 2.40 -14.14 0.16
C ASP A 214 3.15 -12.88 0.62
N ILE A 215 2.54 -11.69 0.49
CA ILE A 215 3.11 -10.42 0.95
C ILE A 215 3.15 -10.32 2.48
N MET A 216 2.08 -10.71 3.18
CA MET A 216 2.04 -10.73 4.64
C MET A 216 3.09 -11.66 5.26
N SER A 217 3.54 -12.67 4.52
CA SER A 217 4.56 -13.61 5.00
C SER A 217 5.97 -13.04 5.09
N VAL A 218 6.24 -11.93 4.40
CA VAL A 218 7.60 -11.37 4.28
C VAL A 218 7.75 -9.97 4.88
N ALA A 219 6.65 -9.27 5.15
CA ALA A 219 6.66 -7.86 5.50
C ALA A 219 6.22 -7.59 6.94
N LYS A 220 6.75 -6.51 7.51
CA LYS A 220 6.44 -6.06 8.87
C LYS A 220 5.21 -5.14 8.90
N ASP A 221 5.14 -4.22 7.93
CA ASP A 221 4.02 -3.30 7.75
C ASP A 221 3.45 -3.50 6.35
N VAL A 222 2.15 -3.75 6.25
CA VAL A 222 1.50 -4.00 4.97
C VAL A 222 0.27 -3.12 4.78
N CYS A 223 0.15 -2.52 3.60
CA CYS A 223 -1.03 -1.78 3.15
C CYS A 223 -1.58 -2.44 1.88
N PHE A 224 -2.83 -2.90 1.92
CA PHE A 224 -3.55 -3.40 0.76
C PHE A 224 -4.60 -2.40 0.34
N THR A 225 -4.58 -1.98 -0.91
CA THR A 225 -5.63 -1.18 -1.52
C THR A 225 -6.31 -2.04 -2.58
N CYS A 226 -7.54 -2.48 -2.34
CA CYS A 226 -8.25 -3.42 -3.21
C CYS A 226 -9.78 -3.26 -3.06
N THR A 227 -10.57 -3.87 -3.95
CA THR A 227 -12.04 -3.80 -3.92
C THR A 227 -12.72 -4.90 -3.13
N TYR A 228 -12.19 -6.11 -3.20
CA TYR A 228 -12.82 -7.28 -2.62
C TYR A 228 -11.79 -8.27 -2.11
N ILE A 229 -12.00 -8.75 -0.89
CA ILE A 229 -11.19 -9.81 -0.28
C ILE A 229 -12.13 -10.98 0.03
N PRO A 230 -12.18 -12.01 -0.83
CA PRO A 230 -12.99 -13.19 -0.56
C PRO A 230 -12.38 -14.03 0.56
N TYR A 231 -13.23 -14.76 1.26
CA TYR A 231 -12.78 -15.85 2.10
C TYR A 231 -12.39 -17.05 1.26
N LEU A 232 -11.16 -17.53 1.42
CA LEU A 232 -10.71 -18.81 0.89
C LEU A 232 -10.42 -19.76 2.05
N PRO A 233 -11.04 -20.96 2.07
CA PRO A 233 -10.76 -21.97 3.07
C PRO A 233 -9.38 -22.58 2.81
N LEU A 234 -8.34 -21.88 3.23
CA LEU A 234 -6.98 -22.41 3.23
C LEU A 234 -6.82 -23.35 4.42
N SER A 235 -6.01 -24.40 4.26
CA SER A 235 -5.53 -25.15 5.41
C SER A 235 -4.71 -24.20 6.30
N VAL A 236 -5.29 -23.81 7.44
CA VAL A 236 -4.68 -22.87 8.39
C VAL A 236 -3.46 -23.49 9.09
N ASP A 237 -3.31 -24.81 9.00
CA ASP A 237 -2.20 -25.56 9.57
C ASP A 237 -0.87 -25.09 8.96
N GLY A 238 -0.12 -24.30 9.75
CA GLY A 238 1.24 -23.83 9.42
C GLY A 238 1.35 -22.40 8.88
N LEU A 239 0.24 -21.71 8.59
CA LEU A 239 0.28 -20.31 8.14
C LEU A 239 0.41 -19.35 9.33
N LEU A 240 1.65 -19.00 9.70
CA LEU A 240 1.95 -18.02 10.75
C LEU A 240 2.79 -16.87 10.20
N PHE A 241 2.24 -15.66 10.26
CA PHE A 241 2.87 -14.43 9.82
C PHE A 241 3.55 -13.73 11.00
N GLU A 242 4.68 -14.28 11.43
CA GLU A 242 5.40 -13.87 12.65
C GLU A 242 6.04 -12.48 12.60
N GLN A 243 6.20 -11.90 11.40
CA GLN A 243 6.84 -10.60 11.22
C GLN A 243 5.83 -9.44 11.18
N LEU A 244 4.57 -9.73 10.82
CA LEU A 244 3.56 -8.71 10.56
C LEU A 244 3.12 -8.04 11.87
N GLN A 245 3.34 -6.72 11.96
CA GLN A 245 2.98 -5.89 13.10
C GLN A 245 1.89 -4.88 12.75
N THR A 246 1.87 -4.40 11.51
CA THR A 246 0.87 -3.44 11.02
C THR A 246 0.20 -3.96 9.77
N LEU A 247 -1.13 -3.91 9.75
CA LEU A 247 -1.93 -4.20 8.57
C LEU A 247 -2.94 -3.09 8.33
N LYS A 248 -2.98 -2.61 7.10
CA LYS A 248 -3.95 -1.65 6.62
C LYS A 248 -4.67 -2.21 5.39
N ILE A 249 -5.99 -2.17 5.40
CA ILE A 249 -6.83 -2.52 4.24
C ILE A 249 -7.60 -1.27 3.83
N CYS A 250 -7.55 -0.94 2.54
CA CYS A 250 -8.14 0.27 1.98
C CYS A 250 -9.14 -0.07 0.88
N GLY A 251 -10.35 0.49 0.95
CA GLY A 251 -11.33 0.47 -0.15
C GLY A 251 -12.04 -0.87 -0.39
N ALA A 252 -11.85 -1.85 0.49
CA ALA A 252 -12.28 -3.22 0.25
C ALA A 252 -13.62 -3.60 0.90
N VAL A 253 -14.42 -4.40 0.18
CA VAL A 253 -15.42 -5.28 0.78
C VAL A 253 -14.70 -6.53 1.28
N VAL A 254 -14.76 -6.81 2.57
CA VAL A 254 -14.02 -7.91 3.20
C VAL A 254 -15.00 -8.96 3.68
N ASP A 255 -14.82 -10.21 3.26
CA ASP A 255 -15.62 -11.31 3.80
C ASP A 255 -15.37 -11.46 5.32
N HIS A 256 -16.45 -11.55 6.10
CA HIS A 256 -16.40 -11.67 7.55
C HIS A 256 -15.50 -12.81 8.06
N LYS A 257 -15.35 -13.92 7.32
CA LYS A 257 -14.51 -15.05 7.72
C LYS A 257 -13.02 -14.77 7.56
N VAL A 258 -12.64 -13.79 6.74
CA VAL A 258 -11.23 -13.39 6.57
C VAL A 258 -10.65 -12.93 7.89
N LEU A 259 -11.36 -12.07 8.64
CA LEU A 259 -10.86 -11.57 9.92
C LEU A 259 -10.68 -12.70 10.95
N THR A 260 -11.60 -13.66 10.98
CA THR A 260 -11.50 -14.85 11.85
C THR A 260 -10.30 -15.73 11.47
N LEU A 261 -10.05 -15.92 10.18
CA LEU A 261 -8.85 -16.62 9.69
C LEU A 261 -7.58 -15.86 10.10
N MET A 262 -7.55 -14.56 9.84
CA MET A 262 -6.44 -13.68 10.19
C MET A 262 -6.12 -13.74 11.69
N SER A 263 -7.13 -13.78 12.54
CA SER A 263 -6.91 -13.91 13.99
C SER A 263 -5.96 -15.04 14.36
N ARG A 264 -6.03 -16.17 13.64
CA ARG A 264 -5.22 -17.36 13.90
C ARG A 264 -3.85 -17.31 13.21
N THR A 265 -3.73 -16.56 12.12
CA THR A 265 -2.51 -16.54 11.28
C THR A 265 -1.59 -15.35 11.53
N VAL A 266 -2.08 -14.24 12.10
CA VAL A 266 -1.29 -13.04 12.42
C VAL A 266 -1.18 -12.77 13.93
N PRO A 267 -0.54 -13.65 14.72
CA PRO A 267 -0.57 -13.57 16.19
C PRO A 267 0.12 -12.33 16.78
N LYS A 268 1.04 -11.71 16.03
CA LYS A 268 1.83 -10.53 16.43
C LYS A 268 1.32 -9.21 15.85
N LEU A 269 0.17 -9.22 15.17
CA LEU A 269 -0.43 -8.00 14.65
C LEU A 269 -0.82 -7.07 15.81
N GLN A 270 -0.23 -5.87 15.83
CA GLN A 270 -0.45 -4.85 16.87
C GLN A 270 -1.35 -3.72 16.37
N ASN A 271 -1.19 -3.33 15.11
CA ASN A 271 -1.90 -2.19 14.52
C ASN A 271 -2.75 -2.67 13.35
N PHE A 272 -4.07 -2.52 13.45
CA PHE A 272 -4.99 -2.89 12.39
C PHE A 272 -5.84 -1.71 11.96
N ILE A 273 -5.83 -1.41 10.65
CA ILE A 273 -6.49 -0.24 10.07
C ILE A 273 -7.41 -0.70 8.94
N LEU A 274 -8.70 -0.46 9.11
CA LEU A 274 -9.72 -0.61 8.08
C LEU A 274 -10.10 0.79 7.58
N ASN A 275 -9.69 1.14 6.37
CA ASN A 275 -9.93 2.45 5.80
C ASN A 275 -10.87 2.32 4.59
N SER A 276 -12.08 2.86 4.72
CA SER A 276 -13.12 2.78 3.69
C SER A 276 -13.45 1.33 3.33
N CYS A 277 -13.70 0.49 4.34
CA CYS A 277 -13.99 -0.93 4.17
C CYS A 277 -15.43 -1.29 4.55
N ILE A 278 -16.02 -2.25 3.84
CA ILE A 278 -17.33 -2.84 4.14
C ILE A 278 -17.11 -4.26 4.66
N LEU A 279 -17.55 -4.54 5.90
CA LEU A 279 -17.46 -5.88 6.49
C LEU A 279 -18.77 -6.68 6.37
N ASN A 280 -19.88 -5.99 6.07
CA ASN A 280 -21.18 -6.57 5.85
C ASN A 280 -21.87 -5.88 4.66
N PRO A 281 -21.95 -6.51 3.48
CA PRO A 281 -22.56 -5.92 2.30
C PRO A 281 -24.05 -5.57 2.46
N PHE A 282 -24.77 -6.29 3.32
CA PHE A 282 -26.19 -6.07 3.58
C PHE A 282 -26.43 -4.94 4.58
N TYR A 283 -25.49 -4.73 5.49
CA TYR A 283 -25.54 -3.70 6.52
C TYR A 283 -24.19 -2.96 6.58
N PRO A 284 -23.87 -2.08 5.62
CA PRO A 284 -22.51 -1.54 5.46
C PRO A 284 -21.99 -0.70 6.64
N GLN A 285 -22.90 -0.09 7.42
CA GLN A 285 -22.55 0.64 8.65
C GLN A 285 -22.33 -0.28 9.87
N HIS A 286 -22.57 -1.58 9.73
CA HIS A 286 -22.31 -2.56 10.77
C HIS A 286 -20.92 -3.16 10.57
N HIS A 287 -20.07 -3.03 11.58
CA HIS A 287 -18.70 -3.53 11.56
C HIS A 287 -18.56 -4.64 12.58
N ARG A 288 -18.23 -5.86 12.14
CA ARG A 288 -17.90 -6.96 13.04
C ARG A 288 -16.45 -7.37 12.83
N ILE A 289 -15.64 -7.22 13.86
CA ILE A 289 -14.23 -7.58 13.89
C ILE A 289 -14.07 -8.70 14.90
N ASP A 290 -13.89 -9.91 14.40
CA ASP A 290 -13.80 -11.13 15.21
C ASP A 290 -12.37 -11.68 15.13
N MET A 291 -11.51 -11.16 16.02
CA MET A 291 -10.08 -11.48 16.07
C MET A 291 -9.61 -11.88 17.48
N PRO A 292 -10.21 -12.93 18.10
CA PRO A 292 -10.04 -13.27 19.51
C PRO A 292 -8.61 -13.60 19.95
N HIS A 293 -7.74 -14.03 19.03
CA HIS A 293 -6.35 -14.39 19.34
C HIS A 293 -5.37 -13.21 19.20
N THR A 294 -5.82 -12.05 18.73
CA THR A 294 -4.96 -10.91 18.39
C THR A 294 -4.98 -9.85 19.48
N ALA A 295 -3.80 -9.36 19.86
CA ALA A 295 -3.62 -8.29 20.85
C ALA A 295 -3.29 -6.98 20.15
N PHE A 296 -4.24 -6.06 20.10
CA PHE A 296 -4.09 -4.78 19.40
C PHE A 296 -3.58 -3.69 20.33
N ASN A 297 -2.54 -2.96 19.89
CA ASN A 297 -2.22 -1.64 20.40
C ASN A 297 -3.22 -0.62 19.83
N THR A 298 -3.52 -0.73 18.54
CA THR A 298 -4.49 0.17 17.89
C THR A 298 -5.33 -0.57 16.87
N LEU A 299 -6.65 -0.37 16.98
CA LEU A 299 -7.63 -0.72 15.97
C LEU A 299 -8.27 0.55 15.43
N SER A 300 -8.20 0.77 14.11
CA SER A 300 -8.77 1.96 13.48
C SER A 300 -9.80 1.57 12.42
N ILE A 301 -10.98 2.18 12.46
CA ILE A 301 -12.00 2.08 11.42
C ILE A 301 -12.27 3.51 10.92
N THR A 302 -11.87 3.79 9.69
CA THR A 302 -11.90 5.14 9.12
C THR A 302 -12.62 5.19 7.79
N SER A 303 -13.20 6.32 7.40
CA SER A 303 -13.75 6.58 6.06
C SER A 303 -13.06 7.81 5.46
N ARG A 304 -11.99 7.61 4.68
CA ARG A 304 -11.21 8.70 4.08
C ARG A 304 -11.50 8.86 2.59
N ARG A 305 -11.56 10.10 2.12
CA ARG A 305 -11.78 10.44 0.71
C ARG A 305 -10.57 10.16 -0.18
N SER A 306 -9.35 10.24 0.35
CA SER A 306 -8.12 10.10 -0.44
C SER A 306 -7.34 8.86 -0.04
N ILE A 307 -7.71 7.70 -0.60
CA ILE A 307 -6.90 6.48 -0.47
C ILE A 307 -5.98 6.25 -1.67
N TRP A 308 -6.17 7.01 -2.77
CA TRP A 308 -5.48 6.79 -4.06
C TRP A 308 -4.47 7.88 -4.46
N LYS A 309 -4.25 8.93 -3.65
CA LYS A 309 -3.55 10.16 -4.08
C LYS A 309 -2.02 10.10 -4.12
N SER A 310 -1.36 9.02 -3.66
CA SER A 310 0.08 9.06 -3.32
C SER A 310 0.97 8.14 -4.15
N TYR A 311 0.59 7.82 -5.39
CA TYR A 311 1.34 6.87 -6.19
C TYR A 311 2.01 7.55 -7.39
N ASP A 312 3.24 8.02 -7.17
CA ASP A 312 4.10 8.67 -8.16
C ASP A 312 4.78 7.67 -9.13
N CYS A 313 4.09 6.59 -9.49
CA CYS A 313 4.44 5.82 -10.70
C CYS A 313 3.52 6.30 -11.82
N ILE A 314 3.87 7.45 -12.38
CA ILE A 314 3.20 8.01 -13.55
C ILE A 314 3.69 7.23 -14.77
N ILE A 315 2.76 6.60 -15.47
CA ILE A 315 2.82 6.51 -16.93
C ILE A 315 1.52 7.15 -17.42
N GLU A 316 1.64 7.90 -18.52
CA GLU A 316 0.72 8.93 -19.00
C GLU A 316 -0.76 8.46 -19.08
N ASP A 317 -1.70 9.40 -18.88
CA ASP A 317 -3.17 9.24 -18.80
C ASP A 317 -3.79 8.73 -17.48
N THR A 318 -3.45 9.37 -16.36
CA THR A 318 -3.97 8.98 -15.03
C THR A 318 -5.15 9.80 -14.49
N GLU A 319 -5.52 10.96 -15.07
CA GLU A 319 -6.59 11.81 -14.50
C GLU A 319 -7.95 11.10 -14.47
N ASN A 320 -8.38 10.52 -15.60
CA ASN A 320 -9.65 9.78 -15.69
C ASN A 320 -9.65 8.53 -14.79
N TYR A 321 -8.50 7.85 -14.69
CA TYR A 321 -8.35 6.64 -13.85
C TYR A 321 -8.49 6.96 -12.36
N PHE A 322 -7.82 8.01 -11.88
CA PHE A 322 -7.94 8.45 -10.49
C PHE A 322 -9.35 8.92 -10.17
N GLU A 323 -10.04 9.56 -11.12
CA GLU A 323 -11.44 9.95 -10.94
C GLU A 323 -12.37 8.76 -10.70
N GLU A 324 -12.27 7.69 -11.48
CA GLU A 324 -13.15 6.52 -11.32
C GLU A 324 -12.92 5.82 -9.97
N LYS A 325 -11.66 5.68 -9.55
CA LYS A 325 -11.30 5.10 -8.25
C LYS A 325 -11.70 6.02 -7.08
N TYR A 326 -11.63 7.33 -7.28
CA TYR A 326 -12.16 8.30 -6.33
C TYR A 326 -13.68 8.17 -6.18
N LYS A 327 -14.42 8.09 -7.30
CA LYS A 327 -15.88 7.88 -7.32
C LYS A 327 -16.27 6.57 -6.64
N SER A 328 -15.53 5.48 -6.86
CA SER A 328 -15.81 4.19 -6.19
C SER A 328 -15.59 4.26 -4.67
N THR A 329 -14.52 4.94 -4.22
CA THR A 329 -14.24 5.17 -2.80
C THR A 329 -15.30 6.04 -2.16
N GLU A 330 -15.73 7.10 -2.84
CA GLU A 330 -16.82 7.96 -2.39
C GLU A 330 -18.13 7.19 -2.24
N LYS A 331 -18.42 6.26 -3.17
CA LYS A 331 -19.58 5.36 -3.10
C LYS A 331 -19.50 4.38 -1.92
N ILE A 332 -18.32 3.90 -1.55
CA ILE A 332 -18.14 3.09 -0.34
C ILE A 332 -18.34 3.96 0.90
N ASN A 333 -17.67 5.12 0.93
CA ASN A 333 -17.76 6.06 2.05
C ASN A 333 -19.19 6.50 2.32
N SER A 334 -20.00 6.76 1.29
CA SER A 334 -21.40 7.14 1.47
C SER A 334 -22.27 6.03 2.09
N LYS A 335 -21.87 4.76 1.96
CA LYS A 335 -22.56 3.61 2.57
C LYS A 335 -22.14 3.36 4.02
N ILE A 336 -20.87 3.58 4.36
CA ILE A 336 -20.34 3.27 5.70
C ILE A 336 -20.37 4.48 6.65
N SER A 337 -20.40 5.70 6.12
CA SER A 337 -20.32 6.92 6.94
C SER A 337 -21.54 7.08 7.82
N ILE A 338 -21.31 7.52 9.04
CA ILE A 338 -22.31 7.86 10.04
C ILE A 338 -22.74 9.31 9.84
N LYS A 339 -24.05 9.55 9.88
CA LYS A 339 -24.65 10.88 9.70
C LYS A 339 -24.69 11.66 11.02
N GLN A 340 -24.80 12.98 10.93
CA GLN A 340 -25.02 13.84 12.10
C GLN A 340 -26.24 13.35 12.90
N GLY A 341 -26.12 13.21 14.22
CA GLY A 341 -27.19 12.75 15.09
C GLY A 341 -27.54 11.25 15.03
N GLN A 342 -26.94 10.49 14.10
CA GLN A 342 -27.17 9.04 14.01
C GLN A 342 -26.44 8.31 15.13
N MET A 343 -27.19 7.79 16.10
CA MET A 343 -26.62 7.04 17.23
C MET A 343 -25.92 5.75 16.76
N VAL A 344 -24.79 5.42 17.38
CA VAL A 344 -23.98 4.23 17.05
C VAL A 344 -23.73 3.42 18.30
N LEU A 345 -23.88 2.10 18.18
CA LEU A 345 -23.59 1.16 19.25
C LEU A 345 -22.21 0.57 19.05
N VAL A 346 -21.44 0.48 20.13
CA VAL A 346 -20.15 -0.20 20.14
C VAL A 346 -20.13 -1.26 21.23
N LYS A 347 -19.76 -2.48 20.88
CA LYS A 347 -19.48 -3.56 21.83
C LYS A 347 -18.03 -3.99 21.67
N ILE A 348 -17.28 -3.94 22.78
CA ILE A 348 -15.89 -4.38 22.83
C ILE A 348 -15.80 -5.55 23.80
N THR A 349 -15.20 -6.64 23.35
CA THR A 349 -14.93 -7.84 24.16
C THR A 349 -13.43 -8.12 24.12
N THR A 350 -12.75 -7.95 25.26
CA THR A 350 -11.35 -8.31 25.44
C THR A 350 -11.24 -9.60 26.26
N LEU A 351 -10.62 -10.63 25.67
CA LEU A 351 -10.59 -11.96 26.26
C LEU A 351 -9.56 -12.10 27.38
N SER A 352 -8.46 -11.36 27.34
CA SER A 352 -7.40 -11.42 28.38
C SER A 352 -7.87 -10.87 29.72
N ASP A 353 -8.68 -9.81 29.70
CA ASP A 353 -9.24 -9.18 30.91
C ASP A 353 -10.64 -9.70 31.25
N ASN A 354 -11.18 -10.64 30.45
CA ASN A 354 -12.57 -11.12 30.52
C ASN A 354 -13.58 -9.96 30.59
N MET A 355 -13.34 -8.92 29.80
CA MET A 355 -14.06 -7.66 29.89
C MET A 355 -14.97 -7.47 28.67
N VAL A 356 -16.20 -7.07 28.96
CA VAL A 356 -17.21 -6.73 27.96
C VAL A 356 -17.73 -5.32 28.25
N GLU A 357 -17.56 -4.45 27.27
CA GLU A 357 -18.02 -3.06 27.33
C GLU A 357 -19.02 -2.78 26.24
N HIS A 358 -20.01 -1.95 26.58
CA HIS A 358 -21.03 -1.49 25.66
C HIS A 358 -21.06 0.03 25.72
N TYR A 359 -21.06 0.66 24.56
CA TYR A 359 -21.08 2.11 24.42
C TYR A 359 -22.18 2.55 23.46
N ILE A 360 -22.72 3.74 23.73
CA ILE A 360 -23.56 4.50 22.81
C ILE A 360 -22.77 5.76 22.43
N LEU A 361 -22.64 6.02 21.13
CA LEU A 361 -21.92 7.17 20.58
C LEU A 361 -22.89 8.08 19.82
N LYS A 362 -22.82 9.40 20.08
CA LYS A 362 -23.58 10.43 19.34
C LYS A 362 -22.63 11.30 18.48
N PRO A 363 -22.76 11.27 17.14
CA PRO A 363 -21.98 12.11 16.23
C PRO A 363 -22.24 13.61 16.42
N GLY A 364 -21.23 14.44 16.20
CA GLY A 364 -21.42 15.88 15.96
C GLY A 364 -21.63 16.81 17.16
N SER A 365 -21.48 16.29 18.38
CA SER A 365 -21.24 17.10 19.58
C SER A 365 -19.97 16.55 20.23
N LEU A 366 -19.08 17.40 20.76
CA LEU A 366 -17.81 17.00 21.40
C LEU A 366 -17.97 15.64 22.11
N GLY A 367 -17.30 14.62 21.55
CA GLY A 367 -17.66 13.21 21.62
C GLY A 367 -18.21 12.73 22.95
N ARG A 368 -19.55 12.67 23.06
CA ARG A 368 -20.20 11.97 24.16
C ARG A 368 -20.16 10.47 23.88
N VAL A 369 -19.11 9.85 24.40
CA VAL A 369 -19.04 8.42 24.63
C VAL A 369 -19.81 8.16 25.93
N MET A 370 -20.73 7.21 25.92
CA MET A 370 -21.46 6.82 27.13
C MET A 370 -21.39 5.32 27.28
N ALA A 371 -21.04 4.85 28.48
CA ALA A 371 -21.14 3.44 28.82
C ALA A 371 -22.63 3.09 29.01
N THR A 372 -23.06 1.94 28.51
CA THR A 372 -24.44 1.45 28.64
C THR A 372 -24.47 0.02 29.19
N SER A 373 -25.63 -0.40 29.67
CA SER A 373 -25.85 -1.78 30.12
C SER A 373 -26.01 -2.74 28.93
N LYS A 374 -25.85 -4.04 29.19
CA LYS A 374 -26.07 -5.09 28.18
C LYS A 374 -27.52 -5.11 27.70
N ASP A 375 -28.48 -4.98 28.60
CA ASP A 375 -29.91 -5.09 28.28
C ASP A 375 -30.35 -3.93 27.40
N GLU A 376 -29.84 -2.74 27.69
CA GLU A 376 -30.10 -1.56 26.91
C GLU A 376 -29.45 -1.62 25.53
N TYR A 377 -28.17 -2.01 25.46
CA TYR A 377 -27.49 -2.27 24.19
C TYR A 377 -28.29 -3.25 23.32
N SER A 378 -28.76 -4.35 23.91
CA SER A 378 -29.56 -5.37 23.22
C SER A 378 -30.90 -4.84 22.71
N THR A 379 -31.49 -3.85 23.38
CA THR A 379 -32.75 -3.22 22.96
C THR A 379 -32.58 -2.44 21.65
N TYR A 380 -31.47 -1.72 21.49
CA TYR A 380 -31.23 -0.84 20.34
C TYR A 380 -30.43 -1.50 19.19
N ALA A 381 -29.70 -2.59 19.48
CA ALA A 381 -28.83 -3.29 18.51
C ALA A 381 -29.49 -3.66 17.16
N PRO A 382 -30.80 -3.99 17.07
CA PRO A 382 -31.43 -4.30 15.79
C PRO A 382 -31.61 -3.10 14.86
N GLY A 383 -31.65 -1.87 15.38
CA GLY A 383 -32.05 -0.67 14.63
C GLY A 383 -30.93 0.34 14.36
N TRP A 384 -29.85 0.32 15.15
CA TRP A 384 -28.76 1.29 15.03
C TRP A 384 -27.50 0.66 14.42
N PRO A 385 -26.65 1.45 13.72
CA PRO A 385 -25.32 1.02 13.33
C PRO A 385 -24.56 0.42 14.50
N ASN A 386 -23.93 -0.73 14.26
CA ASN A 386 -23.34 -1.52 15.33
C ASN A 386 -21.90 -1.92 14.99
N ILE A 387 -20.98 -1.59 15.90
CA ILE A 387 -19.56 -1.93 15.83
C ILE A 387 -19.28 -2.96 16.92
N VAL A 388 -19.00 -4.19 16.53
CA VAL A 388 -18.71 -5.31 17.43
C VAL A 388 -17.26 -5.73 17.25
N ILE A 389 -16.48 -5.65 18.33
CA ILE A 389 -15.06 -6.01 18.34
C ILE A 389 -14.85 -7.12 19.37
N VAL A 390 -14.25 -8.23 18.93
CA VAL A 390 -13.80 -9.32 19.78
C VAL A 390 -12.32 -9.51 19.54
N CYS A 391 -11.51 -9.37 20.59
CA CYS A 391 -10.05 -9.48 20.49
C CYS A 391 -9.43 -9.99 21.79
N LYS A 392 -8.13 -10.32 21.78
CA LYS A 392 -7.42 -10.71 23.00
C LYS A 392 -7.31 -9.52 23.95
N SER A 393 -6.90 -8.37 23.44
CA SER A 393 -6.72 -7.10 24.16
C SER A 393 -6.77 -5.95 23.16
N LEU A 394 -7.16 -4.76 23.63
CA LEU A 394 -7.21 -3.55 22.81
C LEU A 394 -6.84 -2.33 23.65
N GLU A 395 -5.72 -1.68 23.34
CA GLU A 395 -5.30 -0.45 24.04
C GLU A 395 -6.05 0.79 23.53
N MET A 396 -6.27 0.89 22.23
CA MET A 396 -6.89 2.07 21.61
C MET A 396 -7.77 1.70 20.41
N LEU A 397 -9.02 2.16 20.45
CA LEU A 397 -9.94 2.14 19.32
C LEU A 397 -10.07 3.55 18.73
N LYS A 398 -9.89 3.68 17.41
CA LYS A 398 -10.11 4.91 16.67
C LYS A 398 -11.24 4.74 15.66
N LEU A 399 -12.23 5.61 15.74
CA LEU A 399 -13.36 5.65 14.82
C LEU A 399 -13.39 7.02 14.14
N ASP A 400 -13.35 7.02 12.81
CA ASP A 400 -13.48 8.21 11.98
C ASP A 400 -14.41 7.86 10.81
N LEU A 401 -15.72 7.91 11.05
CA LEU A 401 -16.75 7.42 10.13
C LEU A 401 -17.66 8.57 9.69
N GLY A 402 -17.09 9.64 9.14
CA GLY A 402 -17.85 10.81 8.69
C GLY A 402 -18.16 11.77 9.84
N ALA A 403 -19.42 11.87 10.28
CA ALA A 403 -19.78 12.76 11.39
C ALA A 403 -19.33 12.22 12.76
N LEU A 404 -18.95 10.94 12.84
CA LEU A 404 -18.46 10.29 14.04
C LEU A 404 -16.92 10.28 14.07
N PHE A 405 -16.34 11.00 15.03
CA PHE A 405 -14.92 10.94 15.34
C PHE A 405 -14.72 10.66 16.83
N VAL A 406 -14.12 9.52 17.17
CA VAL A 406 -13.93 9.07 18.56
C VAL A 406 -12.62 8.30 18.70
N GLU A 407 -11.88 8.59 19.77
CA GLU A 407 -10.80 7.72 20.27
C GLU A 407 -11.24 7.17 21.64
N LEU A 408 -11.18 5.85 21.81
CA LEU A 408 -11.55 5.16 23.05
C LEU A 408 -10.37 4.32 23.55
N LYS A 409 -10.09 4.38 24.85
CA LYS A 409 -9.23 3.42 25.55
C LYS A 409 -10.09 2.49 26.41
N PRO A 410 -10.43 1.28 25.91
CA PRO A 410 -11.23 0.31 26.65
C PRO A 410 -10.67 0.07 28.05
N GLY A 411 -11.53 -0.03 29.06
CA GLY A 411 -11.15 -0.21 30.46
C GLY A 411 -10.57 1.02 31.18
N ILE A 412 -10.14 2.05 30.46
CA ILE A 412 -9.60 3.31 31.05
C ILE A 412 -10.63 4.43 30.93
N ASP A 413 -11.13 4.67 29.71
CA ASP A 413 -12.10 5.72 29.41
C ASP A 413 -13.53 5.22 29.63
N ARG A 414 -13.87 4.79 30.85
CA ARG A 414 -15.25 4.42 31.22
C ARG A 414 -15.99 5.61 31.82
N PRO A 415 -16.77 6.37 31.02
CA PRO A 415 -17.74 7.28 31.59
C PRO A 415 -18.75 6.48 32.45
N PRO A 416 -19.34 7.11 33.49
CA PRO A 416 -20.35 6.45 34.31
C PRO A 416 -21.50 5.94 33.43
N ILE A 417 -22.10 4.82 33.82
CA ILE A 417 -23.28 4.28 33.15
C ILE A 417 -24.42 5.27 33.38
N GLU A 418 -24.87 5.95 32.33
CA GLU A 418 -26.04 6.84 32.39
C GLU A 418 -27.30 6.03 32.08
N ASP A 419 -28.30 6.09 32.96
CA ASP A 419 -29.61 5.47 32.74
C ASP A 419 -30.40 6.29 31.72
N THR A 420 -30.82 5.65 30.63
CA THR A 420 -31.27 6.32 29.41
C THR A 420 -32.74 6.70 29.37
N GLY A 421 -33.41 6.72 30.54
CA GLY A 421 -34.65 7.48 30.71
C GLY A 421 -34.54 8.94 30.22
N TYR A 422 -33.33 9.51 30.32
CA TYR A 422 -32.96 10.80 29.74
C TYR A 422 -33.00 10.84 28.20
N TRP A 423 -32.65 9.76 27.52
CA TRP A 423 -32.65 9.66 26.06
C TRP A 423 -34.03 9.33 25.48
N ARG A 424 -34.89 8.63 26.21
CA ARG A 424 -36.30 8.51 25.83
C ARG A 424 -36.93 9.91 25.72
N GLN A 425 -36.63 10.79 26.69
CA GLN A 425 -37.06 12.18 26.68
C GLN A 425 -36.38 13.02 25.58
N ILE A 426 -35.09 12.84 25.31
CA ILE A 426 -34.41 13.55 24.20
C ILE A 426 -34.90 13.07 22.84
N MET A 427 -35.06 11.76 22.62
CA MET A 427 -35.59 11.20 21.38
C MET A 427 -37.04 11.61 21.17
N GLU A 428 -37.88 11.58 22.20
CA GLU A 428 -39.26 12.09 22.15
C GLU A 428 -39.27 13.59 21.84
N ALA A 429 -38.38 14.39 22.45
CA ALA A 429 -38.28 15.82 22.18
C ALA A 429 -37.70 16.16 20.79
N GLU A 430 -36.76 15.37 20.25
CA GLU A 430 -36.22 15.52 18.90
C GLU A 430 -37.22 15.05 17.83
N LEU A 431 -37.92 13.92 18.04
CA LEU A 431 -39.05 13.48 17.20
C LEU A 431 -40.18 14.52 17.17
N LEU A 432 -40.47 15.16 18.32
CA LEU A 432 -41.43 16.26 18.39
C LEU A 432 -40.94 17.49 17.60
N LYS A 433 -39.65 17.84 17.64
CA LYS A 433 -39.11 18.96 16.84
C LYS A 433 -39.21 18.73 15.34
N ASP A 434 -38.95 17.50 14.88
CA ASP A 434 -39.09 17.15 13.46
C ASP A 434 -40.57 17.13 13.01
N LEU A 435 -41.50 16.79 13.90
CA LEU A 435 -42.94 16.89 13.66
C LEU A 435 -43.44 18.35 13.63
N TYR A 436 -42.86 19.25 14.43
CA TYR A 436 -43.24 20.67 14.48
C TYR A 436 -42.58 21.55 13.41
N ASN A 437 -41.53 21.08 12.74
CA ASN A 437 -40.89 21.76 11.60
C ASN A 437 -41.57 21.45 10.23
N PHE A 438 -42.72 20.77 10.25
CA PHE A 438 -43.55 20.47 9.08
C PHE A 438 -44.83 21.34 8.98
N ASN A 439 -44.83 22.54 9.57
CA ASN A 439 -45.88 23.56 9.37
C ASN A 439 -45.35 24.77 8.60
#